data_AF-A0A937Q5K2-F1
#
_entry.id   AF-A0A937Q5K2-F1
#
_cell.length_a   1.000
_cell.length_b   1.000
_cell.length_c   1.000
_cell.angle_alpha   90.00
_cell.angle_beta   90.00
_cell.angle_gamma   90.00
#
_symmetry.space_group_name_H-M   'P 1'
#
loop_
_entity.id
_entity.type
_entity.pdbx_description
1 polymer ?
#
loop_
_entity_poly.entity_id
_entity_poly.type
_entity_poly.pdbx_seq_one_letter_code
_entity_poly.pdbx_strand_id
1 'polypeptide(L)'
;AVTFFRDRGPPLREVAWVLNLSLSVLSQWNQGFDEQMKPYHVPDKRGKSSKITVEMVKAIVKAAKDVKAEGNRIRLQGFTRHLSKEHGIVLSRKKVKEVLIANDLFQASTRRRRPRFYQSLRKEIANGLISLDGSEMIVFLDGEPYEFNVELSVDVSTFHHTAFSVGDSETSNEVIKVLEAHCKDWGSPLGVLCDSGSSNLSERTRNYLKNHEIDLIPVGPANPKGNGTDEGAFSQMKQVLGTIHLNLSSPKALARSVLEKLISLYITMRNRIPLKRKILTPYQGMTVPTSESQRDVERQRLRDHMAAKVRPQDEQVKVDRLYGLIRYHEIKVEPEVLKRAERSIAAFEKEAITAAEEAFIKAVNRKIERKKLPYFFGILKRIQQEKDDEAYRRYCYQRHNEEVMLNLQRQQQEDPQSPSVENILSMLVQAVKASFQFVKELAIRKARQWTFELMASYHSPGALKKRFSDALGNCKDLSHDQKTRIWELVEQFMSTKTTAESVTQFS
;
A
#
# COMPACT_ATOMS: atom_id res chain seq x y z
N ALA A 1 32.22 10.14 -1.05
CA ALA A 1 31.90 9.40 -2.29
C ALA A 1 31.57 10.36 -3.44
N VAL A 2 30.51 11.16 -3.35
CA VAL A 2 30.10 12.07 -4.45
C VAL A 2 31.14 13.16 -4.75
N THR A 3 31.75 13.77 -3.73
CA THR A 3 32.88 14.72 -3.89
C THR A 3 34.10 14.07 -4.55
N PHE A 4 34.47 12.87 -4.12
CA PHE A 4 35.56 12.07 -4.69
C PHE A 4 35.37 11.77 -6.20
N PHE A 5 34.14 11.56 -6.66
CA PHE A 5 33.83 11.33 -8.07
C PHE A 5 33.74 12.61 -8.90
N ARG A 6 33.59 13.80 -8.30
CA ARG A 6 33.58 15.08 -9.01
C ARG A 6 35.00 15.61 -9.21
N ASP A 7 35.86 15.46 -8.20
CA ASP A 7 37.25 15.93 -8.23
C ASP A 7 38.15 15.13 -9.18
N ARG A 8 37.82 13.85 -9.44
CA ARG A 8 38.57 12.98 -10.36
C ARG A 8 38.13 13.09 -11.82
N GLY A 9 37.03 13.80 -12.10
CA GLY A 9 36.49 13.99 -13.45
C GLY A 9 36.08 12.74 -14.27
N PRO A 10 35.77 11.55 -13.72
CA PRO A 10 35.28 10.45 -14.55
C PRO A 10 33.94 10.82 -15.23
N PRO A 11 33.66 10.28 -16.43
CA PRO A 11 32.40 10.52 -17.12
C PRO A 11 31.19 10.18 -16.23
N LEU A 12 30.13 10.99 -16.30
CA LEU A 12 28.91 10.86 -15.48
C LEU A 12 28.30 9.44 -15.53
N ARG A 13 28.52 8.72 -16.63
CA ARG A 13 28.09 7.33 -16.87
C ARG A 13 28.79 6.33 -15.97
N GLU A 14 30.07 6.53 -15.71
CA GLU A 14 30.88 5.67 -14.87
C GLU A 14 30.50 5.86 -13.40
N VAL A 15 30.29 7.12 -12.98
CA VAL A 15 29.81 7.47 -11.64
C VAL A 15 28.41 6.90 -11.37
N ALA A 16 27.50 6.97 -12.36
CA ALA A 16 26.17 6.38 -12.25
C ALA A 16 26.22 4.86 -12.07
N TRP A 17 27.13 4.18 -12.78
CA TRP A 17 27.32 2.74 -12.68
C TRP A 17 27.87 2.31 -11.32
N VAL A 18 28.94 2.97 -10.83
CA VAL A 18 29.55 2.66 -9.53
C VAL A 18 28.59 2.92 -8.37
N LEU A 19 27.78 3.98 -8.46
CA LEU A 19 26.80 4.32 -7.41
C LEU A 19 25.47 3.57 -7.56
N ASN A 20 25.30 2.77 -8.62
CA ASN A 20 24.07 2.06 -8.96
C ASN A 20 22.84 2.97 -9.00
N LEU A 21 23.02 4.18 -9.57
CA LEU A 21 21.98 5.19 -9.78
C LEU A 21 21.71 5.33 -11.27
N SER A 22 20.47 5.68 -11.65
CA SER A 22 20.20 5.96 -13.05
C SER A 22 20.94 7.23 -13.49
N LEU A 23 21.45 7.21 -14.72
CA LEU A 23 22.12 8.37 -15.32
C LEU A 23 21.23 9.62 -15.28
N SER A 24 19.92 9.45 -15.44
CA SER A 24 18.93 10.54 -15.37
C SER A 24 18.81 11.14 -13.98
N VAL A 25 18.83 10.31 -12.92
CA VAL A 25 18.77 10.75 -11.53
C VAL A 25 20.07 11.46 -11.16
N LEU A 26 21.21 10.89 -11.55
CA LEU A 26 22.51 11.51 -11.31
C LEU A 26 22.70 12.81 -12.09
N SER A 27 22.22 12.87 -13.33
CA SER A 27 22.23 14.10 -14.14
C SER A 27 21.30 15.17 -13.56
N GLN A 28 20.11 14.80 -13.09
CA GLN A 28 19.21 15.72 -12.38
C GLN A 28 19.83 16.24 -11.10
N TRP A 29 20.54 15.38 -10.35
CA TRP A 29 21.25 15.81 -9.15
C TRP A 29 22.44 16.70 -9.50
N ASN A 30 23.21 16.40 -10.54
CA ASN A 30 24.31 17.26 -10.97
C ASN A 30 23.85 18.65 -11.46
N GLN A 31 22.63 18.75 -12.03
CA GLN A 31 22.01 20.02 -12.42
C GLN A 31 21.39 20.79 -11.24
N GLY A 32 21.10 20.10 -10.13
CA GLY A 32 20.41 20.69 -8.97
C GLY A 32 21.33 21.35 -7.94
N PHE A 33 22.65 21.25 -8.10
CA PHE A 33 23.66 21.71 -7.14
C PHE A 33 24.83 22.44 -7.84
N ASP A 34 25.35 23.48 -7.20
CA ASP A 34 26.49 24.26 -7.69
C ASP A 34 27.82 23.50 -7.56
N GLU A 35 28.92 24.12 -8.01
CA GLU A 35 30.26 23.54 -7.96
C GLU A 35 30.71 23.16 -6.54
N GLN A 36 30.20 23.84 -5.50
CA GLN A 36 30.46 23.55 -4.10
C GLN A 36 29.41 22.63 -3.44
N MET A 37 28.56 21.97 -4.23
CA MET A 37 27.49 21.07 -3.76
C MET A 37 26.42 21.76 -2.90
N LYS A 38 26.18 23.06 -3.10
CA LYS A 38 25.00 23.74 -2.56
C LYS A 38 23.86 23.67 -3.59
N PRO A 39 22.65 23.26 -3.18
CA PRO A 39 21.54 23.13 -4.11
C PRO A 39 21.06 24.49 -4.63
N TYR A 40 20.88 24.63 -5.96
CA TYR A 40 20.33 25.84 -6.59
C TYR A 40 18.86 26.08 -6.21
N HIS A 41 18.08 25.00 -6.05
CA HIS A 41 16.68 25.06 -5.63
C HIS A 41 16.22 23.70 -5.11
N VAL A 42 16.00 23.57 -3.79
CA VAL A 42 15.29 22.43 -3.21
C VAL A 42 13.81 22.80 -3.09
N PRO A 43 12.89 22.30 -3.94
CA PRO A 43 11.47 22.39 -3.60
C PRO A 43 11.20 21.39 -2.47
N ASP A 44 11.45 21.83 -1.23
CA ASP A 44 11.17 21.07 -0.03
C ASP A 44 9.66 21.02 0.22
N LYS A 45 9.01 20.07 -0.45
CA LYS A 45 7.60 19.70 -0.25
C LYS A 45 7.47 18.39 0.56
N ARG A 46 8.57 17.82 1.06
CA ARG A 46 8.52 16.71 2.03
C ARG A 46 8.32 17.31 3.43
N GLY A 47 7.42 16.75 4.24
CA GLY A 47 7.14 17.25 5.59
C GLY A 47 6.23 18.48 5.69
N LYS A 48 6.15 19.34 4.66
CA LYS A 48 5.12 20.40 4.56
C LYS A 48 3.77 19.81 4.13
N SER A 49 3.19 18.98 4.98
CA SER A 49 1.75 18.81 4.97
C SER A 49 1.17 20.19 5.26
N SER A 50 0.47 20.82 4.30
CA SER A 50 -0.25 22.08 4.54
C SER A 50 -1.06 21.89 5.83
N LYS A 51 -0.68 22.63 6.88
CA LYS A 51 -1.34 22.55 8.19
C LYS A 51 -2.80 22.93 7.95
N ILE A 52 -3.73 22.12 8.43
CA ILE A 52 -5.16 22.42 8.31
C ILE A 52 -5.45 23.52 9.31
N THR A 53 -5.74 24.73 8.84
CA THR A 53 -6.16 25.85 9.70
C THR A 53 -7.68 25.87 9.86
N VAL A 54 -8.19 26.65 10.83
CA VAL A 54 -9.63 26.78 11.07
C VAL A 54 -10.34 27.39 9.87
N GLU A 55 -9.69 28.35 9.19
CA GLU A 55 -10.19 29.01 7.99
C GLU A 55 -10.29 28.01 6.83
N MET A 56 -9.32 27.11 6.70
CA MET A 56 -9.37 26.04 5.70
C MET A 56 -10.50 25.05 6.01
N VAL A 57 -10.71 24.67 7.28
CA VAL A 57 -11.83 23.79 7.66
C VAL A 57 -13.17 24.46 7.33
N LYS A 58 -13.36 25.73 7.72
CA LYS A 58 -14.55 26.53 7.40
C LYS A 58 -14.85 26.55 5.91
N ALA A 59 -13.85 26.87 5.09
CA ALA A 59 -14.01 26.93 3.64
C ALA A 59 -14.36 25.56 3.04
N ILE A 60 -13.75 24.47 3.53
CA ILE A 60 -14.04 23.10 3.08
C ILE A 60 -15.46 22.68 3.48
N VAL A 61 -15.89 22.97 4.71
CA VAL A 61 -17.22 22.63 5.22
C VAL A 61 -18.29 23.41 4.47
N LYS A 62 -18.07 24.72 4.24
CA LYS A 62 -18.99 25.56 3.47
C LYS A 62 -19.16 25.03 2.05
N ALA A 63 -18.06 24.84 1.31
CA ALA A 63 -18.11 24.31 -0.06
C ALA A 63 -18.79 22.92 -0.12
N ALA A 64 -18.59 22.08 0.90
CA ALA A 64 -19.24 20.77 0.97
C ALA A 64 -20.74 20.84 1.27
N LYS A 65 -21.17 21.81 2.09
CA LYS A 65 -22.58 22.09 2.35
C LYS A 65 -23.28 22.63 1.11
N ASP A 66 -22.63 23.53 0.36
CA ASP A 66 -23.15 24.10 -0.88
C ASP A 66 -23.40 22.99 -1.92
N VAL A 67 -22.42 22.10 -2.13
CA VAL A 67 -22.57 20.93 -3.02
C VAL A 67 -23.71 20.01 -2.58
N LYS A 68 -23.89 19.80 -1.26
CA LYS A 68 -25.03 18.99 -0.76
C LYS A 68 -26.37 19.70 -0.92
N ALA A 69 -26.42 21.02 -0.78
CA ALA A 69 -27.63 21.82 -0.93
C ALA A 69 -28.16 21.80 -2.37
N GLU A 70 -27.26 21.71 -3.36
CA GLU A 70 -27.60 21.46 -4.77
C GLU A 70 -28.06 20.02 -5.07
N GLY A 71 -28.18 19.16 -4.04
CA GLY A 71 -28.53 17.75 -4.20
C GLY A 71 -27.39 16.86 -4.73
N ASN A 72 -26.18 17.41 -4.89
CA ASN A 72 -25.05 16.71 -5.50
C ASN A 72 -24.27 15.85 -4.48
N ARG A 73 -23.86 14.65 -4.91
CA ARG A 73 -22.99 13.78 -4.10
C ARG A 73 -21.54 14.24 -4.17
N ILE A 74 -20.90 14.42 -3.01
CA ILE A 74 -19.48 14.79 -2.92
C ILE A 74 -18.59 13.66 -3.47
N ARG A 75 -18.00 13.88 -4.66
CA ARG A 75 -16.95 13.02 -5.22
C ARG A 75 -15.57 13.56 -4.83
N LEU A 76 -14.90 12.90 -3.86
CA LEU A 76 -13.62 13.35 -3.26
C LEU A 76 -12.58 13.90 -4.25
N GLN A 77 -12.39 13.26 -5.41
CA GLN A 77 -11.41 13.72 -6.40
C GLN A 77 -11.82 15.02 -7.09
N GLY A 78 -13.09 15.15 -7.47
CA GLY A 78 -13.63 16.38 -8.07
C GLY A 78 -13.68 17.50 -7.05
N PHE A 79 -14.14 17.19 -5.84
CA PHE A 79 -14.24 18.15 -4.74
C PHE A 79 -12.87 18.71 -4.31
N THR A 80 -11.84 17.87 -4.19
CA THR A 80 -10.47 18.37 -3.90
C THR A 80 -9.94 19.28 -5.02
N ARG A 81 -10.31 19.01 -6.28
CA ARG A 81 -9.93 19.83 -7.44
C ARG A 81 -10.64 21.18 -7.42
N HIS A 82 -11.93 21.19 -7.08
CA HIS A 82 -12.73 22.39 -6.89
C HIS A 82 -12.17 23.26 -5.75
N LEU A 83 -11.88 22.66 -4.58
CA LEU A 83 -11.23 23.35 -3.45
C LEU A 83 -9.90 24.01 -3.84
N SER A 84 -9.10 23.35 -4.67
CA SER A 84 -7.83 23.90 -5.15
C SER A 84 -8.00 25.06 -6.13
N LYS A 85 -9.06 25.06 -6.95
CA LYS A 85 -9.31 26.08 -7.97
C LYS A 85 -10.02 27.30 -7.40
N GLU A 86 -11.11 27.09 -6.68
CA GLU A 86 -12.01 28.16 -6.22
C GLU A 86 -11.60 28.75 -4.86
N HIS A 87 -10.96 27.95 -4.01
CA HIS A 87 -10.62 28.37 -2.64
C HIS A 87 -9.11 28.41 -2.38
N GLY A 88 -8.28 28.08 -3.37
CA GLY A 88 -6.81 28.01 -3.20
C GLY A 88 -6.35 26.94 -2.20
N ILE A 89 -7.23 25.99 -1.83
CA ILE A 89 -6.96 25.00 -0.79
C ILE A 89 -6.26 23.78 -1.40
N VAL A 90 -4.93 23.73 -1.24
CA VAL A 90 -4.10 22.61 -1.69
C VAL A 90 -3.90 21.60 -0.55
N LEU A 91 -4.89 20.72 -0.36
CA LEU A 91 -4.84 19.60 0.60
C LEU A 91 -4.87 18.25 -0.11
N SER A 92 -4.30 17.24 0.54
CA SER A 92 -4.40 15.87 0.03
C SER A 92 -5.83 15.35 0.17
N ARG A 93 -6.25 14.46 -0.75
CA ARG A 93 -7.57 13.79 -0.70
C ARG A 93 -7.86 13.12 0.66
N LYS A 94 -6.82 12.61 1.33
CA LYS A 94 -6.94 12.01 2.66
C LYS A 94 -7.36 13.06 3.70
N LYS A 95 -6.66 14.19 3.73
CA LYS A 95 -6.95 15.31 4.65
C LYS A 95 -8.33 15.89 4.41
N VAL A 96 -8.71 16.10 3.15
CA VAL A 96 -10.07 16.57 2.80
C VAL A 96 -11.12 15.56 3.27
N LYS A 97 -10.90 14.25 3.07
CA LYS A 97 -11.80 13.20 3.58
C LYS A 97 -11.94 13.24 5.10
N GLU A 98 -10.84 13.40 5.84
CA GLU A 98 -10.85 13.48 7.31
C GLU A 98 -11.65 14.69 7.81
N VAL A 99 -11.49 15.87 7.19
CA VAL A 99 -12.29 17.06 7.50
C VAL A 99 -13.78 16.81 7.22
N LEU A 100 -14.13 16.22 6.08
CA LEU A 100 -15.52 15.93 5.75
C LEU A 100 -16.15 14.90 6.70
N ILE A 101 -15.40 13.87 7.12
CA ILE A 101 -15.87 12.88 8.11
C ILE A 101 -16.10 13.54 9.47
N ALA A 102 -15.19 14.42 9.90
CA ALA A 102 -15.25 15.09 11.20
C ALA A 102 -16.44 16.05 11.35
N ASN A 103 -17.03 16.48 10.23
CA ASN A 103 -18.16 17.40 10.17
C ASN A 103 -19.41 16.73 9.58
N ASP A 104 -19.49 15.40 9.61
CA ASP A 104 -20.65 14.60 9.17
C ASP A 104 -21.07 14.81 7.70
N LEU A 105 -20.15 15.29 6.88
CA LEU A 105 -20.35 15.53 5.46
C LEU A 105 -19.94 14.33 4.60
N PHE A 106 -19.27 13.32 5.19
CA PHE A 106 -18.82 12.12 4.48
C PHE A 106 -18.80 10.89 5.40
N GLN A 107 -19.14 9.71 4.88
CA GLN A 107 -19.13 8.47 5.66
C GLN A 107 -17.70 7.94 5.86
N ALA A 108 -17.38 7.49 7.08
CA ALA A 108 -16.14 6.78 7.38
C ALA A 108 -16.10 5.45 6.61
N SER A 109 -15.04 5.22 5.84
CA SER A 109 -14.79 3.91 5.23
C SER A 109 -13.30 3.73 4.98
N THR A 110 -12.73 2.64 5.47
CA THR A 110 -11.33 2.28 5.27
C THR A 110 -11.22 1.29 4.11
N ARG A 111 -10.44 1.61 3.07
CA ARG A 111 -10.23 0.74 1.90
C ARG A 111 -8.79 0.24 1.83
N ARG A 112 -8.60 -1.07 1.62
CA ARG A 112 -7.32 -1.71 1.31
C ARG A 112 -6.75 -1.20 -0.03
N ARG A 113 -5.46 -0.85 -0.05
CA ARG A 113 -4.71 -0.46 -1.27
C ARG A 113 -4.14 -1.68 -2.01
N ARG A 114 -4.11 -1.59 -3.35
CA ARG A 114 -3.25 -2.38 -4.26
C ARG A 114 -2.44 -1.40 -5.15
N PRO A 115 -1.22 -1.73 -5.63
CA PRO A 115 -0.39 -0.84 -6.46
C PRO A 115 -0.73 -0.92 -7.96
N ARG A 116 -0.36 0.12 -8.74
CA ARG A 116 -0.48 0.22 -10.21
C ARG A 116 0.87 0.61 -10.86
N PHE A 117 1.29 -0.23 -11.83
CA PHE A 117 1.77 0.02 -13.21
C PHE A 117 3.03 0.85 -13.56
N TYR A 118 3.73 0.43 -14.63
CA TYR A 118 4.54 1.26 -15.56
C TYR A 118 4.37 0.77 -17.02
N GLN A 119 4.48 1.71 -17.99
CA GLN A 119 4.00 1.65 -19.38
C GLN A 119 5.09 1.40 -20.44
N SER A 120 4.81 0.51 -21.40
CA SER A 120 5.25 0.51 -22.81
C SER A 120 3.97 0.54 -23.69
N LEU A 121 4.06 0.84 -25.01
CA LEU A 121 2.96 0.91 -26.02
C LEU A 121 1.58 0.67 -25.41
N ARG A 122 0.87 1.74 -25.05
CA ARG A 122 0.00 1.72 -23.86
C ARG A 122 -0.96 0.53 -23.85
N LYS A 123 -0.55 -0.44 -23.04
CA LYS A 123 -1.28 -1.55 -22.43
C LYS A 123 -2.42 -1.02 -21.56
N GLU A 124 -3.39 -0.30 -22.15
CA GLU A 124 -4.36 0.48 -21.36
C GLU A 124 -5.42 -0.42 -20.73
N ILE A 125 -5.86 -1.44 -21.47
CA ILE A 125 -6.92 -2.37 -21.09
C ILE A 125 -6.53 -3.81 -21.45
N ALA A 126 -7.05 -4.77 -20.70
CA ALA A 126 -7.01 -6.18 -21.10
C ALA A 126 -7.93 -6.38 -22.31
N ASN A 127 -7.58 -7.31 -23.19
CA ASN A 127 -8.27 -7.55 -24.46
C ASN A 127 -8.29 -6.32 -25.39
N GLY A 128 -7.32 -5.41 -25.24
CA GLY A 128 -7.17 -4.27 -26.13
C GLY A 128 -6.34 -4.61 -27.36
N LEU A 129 -5.24 -5.34 -27.16
CA LEU A 129 -4.30 -5.70 -28.22
C LEU A 129 -3.73 -7.09 -27.92
N ILE A 130 -3.81 -8.00 -28.88
CA ILE A 130 -3.21 -9.33 -28.79
C ILE A 130 -2.04 -9.46 -29.78
N SER A 131 -0.98 -10.13 -29.36
CA SER A 131 0.09 -10.65 -30.21
C SER A 131 -0.33 -12.02 -30.71
N LEU A 132 -0.07 -12.29 -31.98
CA LEU A 132 -0.17 -13.62 -32.58
C LEU A 132 1.14 -13.97 -33.26
N ASP A 133 1.60 -15.19 -33.02
CA ASP A 133 2.81 -15.73 -33.62
C ASP A 133 2.75 -17.27 -33.63
N GLY A 134 3.43 -17.84 -34.61
CA GLY A 134 3.56 -19.27 -34.84
C GLY A 134 4.95 -19.74 -34.49
N SER A 135 5.08 -20.92 -33.91
CA SER A 135 6.39 -21.52 -33.67
C SER A 135 6.35 -23.03 -33.75
N GLU A 136 7.36 -23.57 -34.43
CA GLU A 136 7.64 -25.00 -34.48
C GLU A 136 8.02 -25.57 -33.10
N MET A 137 7.50 -26.77 -32.83
CA MET A 137 7.78 -27.62 -31.68
C MET A 137 7.95 -29.07 -32.10
N ILE A 138 8.87 -29.77 -31.43
CA ILE A 138 9.18 -31.18 -31.73
C ILE A 138 8.83 -32.06 -30.53
N VAL A 139 8.06 -33.12 -30.78
CA VAL A 139 7.75 -34.17 -29.82
C VAL A 139 8.42 -35.47 -30.28
N PHE A 140 9.21 -36.09 -29.41
CA PHE A 140 9.86 -37.36 -29.67
C PHE A 140 9.00 -38.51 -29.14
N LEU A 141 8.60 -39.43 -30.01
CA LEU A 141 7.90 -40.67 -29.66
C LEU A 141 8.86 -41.84 -29.86
N ASP A 142 9.29 -42.48 -28.77
CA ASP A 142 10.28 -43.58 -28.81
C ASP A 142 11.56 -43.25 -29.63
N GLY A 143 11.95 -41.97 -29.67
CA GLY A 143 13.13 -41.48 -30.39
C GLY A 143 12.85 -40.87 -31.75
N GLU A 144 11.65 -41.06 -32.31
CA GLU A 144 11.25 -40.47 -33.60
C GLU A 144 10.70 -39.05 -33.43
N PRO A 145 11.20 -38.05 -34.18
CA PRO A 145 10.74 -36.67 -34.08
C PRO A 145 9.44 -36.43 -34.85
N TYR A 146 8.50 -35.74 -34.20
CA TYR A 146 7.26 -35.25 -34.82
C TYR A 146 7.21 -33.73 -34.66
N GLU A 147 7.23 -33.03 -35.79
CA GLU A 147 7.20 -31.57 -35.87
C GLU A 147 5.75 -31.07 -35.92
N PHE A 148 5.47 -30.04 -35.13
CA PHE A 148 4.19 -29.36 -35.08
C PHE A 148 4.40 -27.85 -35.06
N ASN A 149 3.51 -27.11 -35.70
CA ASN A 149 3.43 -25.67 -35.52
C ASN A 149 2.41 -25.34 -34.42
N VAL A 150 2.85 -24.55 -33.44
CA VAL A 150 1.99 -24.03 -32.38
C VAL A 150 1.73 -22.56 -32.67
N GLU A 151 0.47 -22.22 -32.96
CA GLU A 151 -0.01 -20.85 -32.99
C GLU A 151 -0.43 -20.43 -31.59
N LEU A 152 -0.04 -19.23 -31.16
CA LEU A 152 -0.29 -18.73 -29.81
C LEU A 152 -0.83 -17.31 -29.85
N SER A 153 -1.79 -17.00 -28.97
CA SER A 153 -2.23 -15.62 -28.74
C SER A 153 -1.88 -15.12 -27.35
N VAL A 154 -1.23 -13.97 -27.27
CA VAL A 154 -0.84 -13.35 -26.01
C VAL A 154 -1.42 -11.95 -25.91
N ASP A 155 -2.20 -11.68 -24.86
CA ASP A 155 -2.65 -10.31 -24.58
C ASP A 155 -1.44 -9.45 -24.22
N VAL A 156 -1.18 -8.43 -25.04
CA VAL A 156 0.01 -7.58 -24.93
C VAL A 156 0.01 -6.81 -23.61
N SER A 157 -1.18 -6.52 -23.06
CA SER A 157 -1.36 -5.72 -21.85
C SER A 157 -0.99 -6.46 -20.57
N THR A 158 -1.49 -7.68 -20.43
CA THR A 158 -1.41 -8.52 -19.23
C THR A 158 -0.35 -9.62 -19.35
N PHE A 159 0.16 -9.87 -20.56
CA PHE A 159 1.00 -11.02 -20.88
C PHE A 159 0.27 -12.36 -20.64
N HIS A 160 -1.06 -12.36 -20.75
CA HIS A 160 -1.86 -13.56 -20.59
C HIS A 160 -1.86 -14.34 -21.90
N HIS A 161 -1.46 -15.61 -21.85
CA HIS A 161 -1.64 -16.57 -22.94
C HIS A 161 -3.13 -16.89 -23.01
N THR A 162 -3.81 -16.45 -24.07
CA THR A 162 -5.27 -16.39 -24.14
C THR A 162 -5.89 -17.53 -24.93
N ALA A 163 -5.19 -18.01 -25.96
CA ALA A 163 -5.56 -19.17 -26.76
C ALA A 163 -4.32 -19.73 -27.48
N PHE A 164 -4.43 -20.95 -27.99
CA PHE A 164 -3.40 -21.60 -28.81
C PHE A 164 -4.06 -22.58 -29.78
N SER A 165 -3.32 -22.95 -30.83
CA SER A 165 -3.68 -24.06 -31.71
C SER A 165 -2.43 -24.85 -32.09
N VAL A 166 -2.62 -26.13 -32.40
CA VAL A 166 -1.53 -27.02 -32.82
C VAL A 166 -1.93 -27.62 -34.15
N GLY A 167 -1.09 -27.41 -35.17
CA GLY A 167 -1.27 -27.96 -36.50
C GLY A 167 0.06 -28.49 -37.06
N ASP A 168 -0.01 -29.14 -38.22
CA ASP A 168 1.18 -29.72 -38.86
C ASP A 168 2.04 -28.65 -39.58
N SER A 169 1.49 -27.46 -39.83
CA SER A 169 2.19 -26.34 -40.49
C SER A 169 1.56 -24.99 -40.12
N GLU A 170 2.28 -23.90 -40.43
CA GLU A 170 1.79 -22.53 -40.29
C GLU A 170 0.72 -22.21 -41.35
N THR A 171 -0.54 -22.07 -40.94
CA THR A 171 -1.65 -21.81 -41.87
C THR A 171 -2.61 -20.77 -41.33
N SER A 172 -3.28 -20.04 -42.23
CA SER A 172 -4.34 -19.10 -41.87
C SER A 172 -5.50 -19.74 -41.08
N ASN A 173 -5.70 -21.05 -41.24
CA ASN A 173 -6.74 -21.77 -40.51
C ASN A 173 -6.38 -21.90 -39.02
N GLU A 174 -5.12 -22.18 -38.71
CA GLU A 174 -4.66 -22.26 -37.32
C GLU A 174 -4.74 -20.88 -36.65
N VAL A 175 -4.35 -19.81 -37.34
CA VAL A 175 -4.50 -18.43 -36.87
C VAL A 175 -5.97 -18.10 -36.54
N ILE A 176 -6.89 -18.45 -37.44
CA ILE A 176 -8.34 -18.22 -37.21
C ILE A 176 -8.85 -19.05 -36.04
N LYS A 177 -8.43 -20.31 -35.88
CA LYS A 177 -8.81 -21.12 -34.71
C LYS A 177 -8.37 -20.48 -33.39
N VAL A 178 -7.16 -19.92 -33.35
CA VAL A 178 -6.67 -19.19 -32.16
C VAL A 178 -7.52 -17.96 -31.89
N LEU A 179 -7.85 -17.17 -32.91
CA LEU A 179 -8.72 -16.00 -32.79
C LEU A 179 -10.13 -16.38 -32.32
N GLU A 180 -10.73 -17.43 -32.88
CA GLU A 180 -12.05 -17.92 -32.47
C GLU A 180 -12.04 -18.40 -31.02
N ALA A 181 -11.02 -19.16 -30.61
CA ALA A 181 -10.86 -19.62 -29.24
C ALA A 181 -10.68 -18.44 -28.26
N HIS A 182 -9.86 -17.45 -28.63
CA HIS A 182 -9.70 -16.22 -27.86
C HIS A 182 -11.05 -15.48 -27.71
N CYS A 183 -11.74 -15.22 -28.81
CA CYS A 183 -13.00 -14.48 -28.84
C CYS A 183 -14.09 -15.18 -28.03
N LYS A 184 -14.12 -16.51 -28.05
CA LYS A 184 -15.07 -17.32 -27.27
C LYS A 184 -14.93 -17.09 -25.76
N ASP A 185 -13.70 -17.02 -25.26
CA ASP A 185 -13.44 -16.95 -23.82
C ASP A 185 -13.33 -15.51 -23.30
N TRP A 186 -12.90 -14.57 -24.16
CA TRP A 186 -12.52 -13.20 -23.74
C TRP A 186 -13.26 -12.08 -24.49
N GLY A 187 -14.00 -12.40 -25.55
CA GLY A 187 -14.62 -11.43 -26.47
C GLY A 187 -13.65 -10.90 -27.53
N SER A 188 -14.14 -10.12 -28.49
CA SER A 188 -13.31 -9.59 -29.58
C SER A 188 -12.26 -8.59 -29.09
N PRO A 189 -10.97 -8.77 -29.45
CA PRO A 189 -9.95 -7.78 -29.18
C PRO A 189 -10.15 -6.54 -30.07
N LEU A 190 -9.67 -5.37 -29.62
CA LEU A 190 -9.73 -4.16 -30.47
C LEU A 190 -8.70 -4.19 -31.61
N GLY A 191 -7.58 -4.88 -31.40
CA GLY A 191 -6.58 -5.04 -32.44
C GLY A 191 -5.67 -6.25 -32.25
N VAL A 192 -5.00 -6.60 -33.33
CA VAL A 192 -4.08 -7.73 -33.45
C VAL A 192 -2.74 -7.23 -33.97
N LEU A 193 -1.67 -7.68 -33.33
CA LEU A 193 -0.30 -7.49 -33.76
C LEU A 193 0.21 -8.82 -34.31
N CYS A 194 0.55 -8.82 -35.59
CA CYS A 194 1.21 -9.94 -36.25
C CYS A 194 2.49 -9.44 -36.92
N ASP A 195 3.44 -10.33 -37.09
CA ASP A 195 4.55 -10.12 -37.99
C ASP A 195 4.06 -10.08 -39.46
N SER A 196 4.98 -9.78 -40.39
CA SER A 196 4.65 -9.73 -41.82
C SER A 196 4.62 -11.12 -42.48
N GLY A 197 4.41 -12.20 -41.71
CA GLY A 197 4.32 -13.57 -42.19
C GLY A 197 3.17 -13.79 -43.17
N SER A 198 3.35 -14.72 -44.11
CA SER A 198 2.40 -14.97 -45.20
C SER A 198 1.05 -15.52 -44.74
N SER A 199 0.99 -16.23 -43.61
CA SER A 199 -0.23 -16.82 -43.05
C SER A 199 -1.09 -15.77 -42.31
N ASN A 200 -0.43 -14.92 -41.50
CA ASN A 200 -1.00 -13.83 -40.71
C ASN A 200 -1.60 -12.71 -41.58
N LEU A 201 -1.00 -12.49 -42.76
CA LEU A 201 -1.44 -11.49 -43.72
C LEU A 201 -2.33 -12.05 -44.84
N SER A 202 -2.74 -13.32 -44.77
CA SER A 202 -3.59 -13.92 -45.80
C SER A 202 -4.91 -13.17 -45.99
N GLU A 203 -5.47 -13.21 -47.20
CA GLU A 203 -6.77 -12.60 -47.50
C GLU A 203 -7.87 -13.12 -46.57
N ARG A 204 -7.79 -14.41 -46.24
CA ARG A 204 -8.73 -15.07 -45.33
C ARG A 204 -8.66 -14.49 -43.91
N THR A 205 -7.45 -14.34 -43.36
CA THR A 205 -7.24 -13.74 -42.02
C THR A 205 -7.70 -12.28 -42.01
N ARG A 206 -7.39 -11.50 -43.05
CA ARG A 206 -7.83 -10.09 -43.16
C ARG A 206 -9.35 -9.96 -43.23
N ASN A 207 -10.01 -10.82 -44.00
CA ASN A 207 -11.47 -10.84 -44.10
C ASN A 207 -12.09 -11.21 -42.74
N TYR A 208 -11.52 -12.19 -42.03
CA TYR A 208 -11.97 -12.54 -40.69
C TYR A 208 -11.86 -11.35 -39.73
N LEU A 209 -10.70 -10.69 -39.65
CA LEU A 209 -10.47 -9.55 -38.77
C LEU A 209 -11.43 -8.39 -39.07
N LYS A 210 -11.60 -8.06 -40.36
CA LYS A 210 -12.52 -7.01 -40.81
C LYS A 210 -13.98 -7.32 -40.42
N ASN A 211 -14.41 -8.56 -40.59
CA ASN A 211 -15.77 -8.99 -40.24
C ASN A 211 -16.04 -8.97 -38.72
N HIS A 212 -14.99 -8.99 -37.90
CA HIS A 212 -15.09 -8.95 -36.44
C HIS A 212 -14.70 -7.60 -35.84
N GLU A 213 -14.52 -6.56 -36.67
CA GLU A 213 -14.11 -5.20 -36.26
C GLU A 213 -12.78 -5.18 -35.48
N ILE A 214 -11.84 -6.04 -35.86
CA ILE A 214 -10.52 -6.15 -35.23
C ILE A 214 -9.49 -5.44 -36.11
N ASP A 215 -8.82 -4.42 -35.56
CA ASP A 215 -7.81 -3.67 -36.30
C ASP A 215 -6.49 -4.44 -36.40
N LEU A 216 -5.99 -4.62 -37.63
CA LEU A 216 -4.64 -5.14 -37.85
C LEU A 216 -3.63 -4.01 -37.62
N ILE A 217 -2.79 -4.15 -36.59
CA ILE A 217 -1.78 -3.16 -36.24
C ILE A 217 -0.44 -3.56 -36.88
N PRO A 218 0.07 -2.78 -37.86
CA PRO A 218 1.31 -3.13 -38.54
C PRO A 218 2.52 -2.98 -37.61
N VAL A 219 3.34 -4.02 -37.54
CA VAL A 219 4.70 -3.90 -37.00
C VAL A 219 5.54 -3.12 -38.01
N GLY A 220 5.93 -1.89 -37.67
CA GLY A 220 6.64 -1.01 -38.61
C GLY A 220 7.93 -1.64 -39.16
N PRO A 221 8.27 -1.37 -40.44
CA PRO A 221 9.50 -1.89 -41.03
C PRO A 221 10.71 -1.37 -40.24
N ALA A 222 11.59 -2.28 -39.81
CA ALA A 222 12.76 -2.06 -38.96
C ALA A 222 12.53 -1.94 -37.42
N ASN A 223 11.40 -2.40 -36.89
CA ASN A 223 11.23 -2.59 -35.43
C ASN A 223 11.04 -4.08 -35.05
N PRO A 224 12.12 -4.87 -34.96
CA PRO A 224 12.06 -6.30 -34.60
C PRO A 224 11.51 -6.55 -33.18
N LYS A 225 11.19 -5.51 -32.39
CA LYS A 225 10.59 -5.63 -31.06
C LYS A 225 9.06 -5.51 -31.04
N GLY A 226 8.41 -5.28 -32.18
CA GLY A 226 6.95 -5.12 -32.26
C GLY A 226 6.20 -6.37 -31.79
N ASN A 227 6.68 -7.57 -32.18
CA ASN A 227 6.12 -8.86 -31.75
C ASN A 227 6.90 -9.53 -30.60
N GLY A 228 7.80 -8.80 -29.94
CA GLY A 228 8.67 -9.38 -28.89
C GLY A 228 7.92 -9.92 -27.66
N THR A 229 6.62 -9.66 -27.56
CA THR A 229 5.73 -10.27 -26.56
C THR A 229 5.59 -11.77 -26.80
N ASP A 230 5.34 -12.17 -28.05
CA ASP A 230 5.07 -13.56 -28.40
C ASP A 230 6.35 -14.36 -28.64
N GLU A 231 7.33 -13.77 -29.33
CA GLU A 231 8.68 -14.36 -29.44
C GLU A 231 9.28 -14.62 -28.04
N GLY A 232 9.08 -13.67 -27.12
CA GLY A 232 9.47 -13.80 -25.72
C GLY A 232 8.68 -14.88 -24.98
N ALA A 233 7.41 -15.08 -25.33
CA ALA A 233 6.56 -16.14 -24.78
C ALA A 233 7.02 -17.52 -25.28
N PHE A 234 7.22 -17.70 -26.59
CA PHE A 234 7.74 -18.93 -27.18
C PHE A 234 9.13 -19.27 -26.67
N SER A 235 10.04 -18.30 -26.58
CA SER A 235 11.39 -18.50 -26.02
C SER A 235 11.31 -19.02 -24.58
N GLN A 236 10.48 -18.40 -23.74
CA GLN A 236 10.25 -18.84 -22.37
C GLN A 236 9.61 -20.24 -22.32
N MET A 237 8.60 -20.47 -23.15
CA MET A 237 7.88 -21.74 -23.22
C MET A 237 8.80 -22.88 -23.65
N LYS A 238 9.60 -22.72 -24.72
CA LYS A 238 10.58 -23.72 -25.18
C LYS A 238 11.65 -23.98 -24.12
N GLN A 239 12.12 -22.94 -23.43
CA GLN A 239 13.10 -23.11 -22.34
C GLN A 239 12.52 -23.89 -21.14
N VAL A 240 11.23 -23.74 -20.86
CA VAL A 240 10.56 -24.43 -19.75
C VAL A 240 10.17 -25.84 -20.14
N LEU A 241 9.58 -26.02 -21.31
CA LEU A 241 9.20 -27.32 -21.84
C LEU A 241 10.44 -28.17 -22.07
N GLY A 242 11.49 -27.63 -22.71
CA GLY A 242 12.60 -28.43 -23.22
C GLY A 242 12.10 -29.51 -24.18
N THR A 243 12.95 -30.50 -24.46
CA THR A 243 12.57 -31.60 -25.36
C THR A 243 11.49 -32.49 -24.73
N ILE A 244 10.40 -32.73 -25.46
CA ILE A 244 9.30 -33.62 -25.03
C ILE A 244 9.62 -35.02 -25.55
N HIS A 245 9.81 -35.98 -24.63
CA HIS A 245 10.01 -37.38 -24.97
C HIS A 245 8.88 -38.20 -24.34
N LEU A 246 8.18 -38.98 -25.15
CA LEU A 246 7.12 -39.87 -24.70
C LEU A 246 7.51 -41.32 -25.01
N ASN A 247 7.25 -42.20 -24.05
CA ASN A 247 7.57 -43.62 -24.15
C ASN A 247 6.30 -44.40 -24.54
N LEU A 248 6.32 -45.10 -25.68
CA LEU A 248 5.19 -45.90 -26.17
C LEU A 248 5.34 -47.40 -25.88
N SER A 249 6.36 -47.81 -25.11
CA SER A 249 6.59 -49.23 -24.79
C SER A 249 5.40 -49.91 -24.07
N SER A 250 4.54 -49.13 -23.41
CA SER A 250 3.23 -49.59 -22.92
C SER A 250 2.30 -48.40 -22.63
N PRO A 251 0.96 -48.60 -22.53
CA PRO A 251 0.03 -47.54 -22.13
C PRO A 251 0.38 -46.90 -20.78
N LYS A 252 0.91 -47.68 -19.83
CA LYS A 252 1.34 -47.20 -18.52
C LYS A 252 2.61 -46.35 -18.63
N ALA A 253 3.55 -46.72 -19.50
CA ALA A 253 4.77 -45.96 -19.73
C ALA A 253 4.47 -44.61 -20.40
N LEU A 254 3.53 -44.59 -21.37
CA LEU A 254 3.05 -43.36 -21.99
C LEU A 254 2.41 -42.44 -20.95
N ALA A 255 1.43 -42.94 -20.19
CA ALA A 255 0.76 -42.16 -19.14
C ALA A 255 1.74 -41.60 -18.11
N ARG A 256 2.76 -42.38 -17.74
CA ARG A 256 3.83 -41.93 -16.84
C ARG A 256 4.67 -40.82 -17.47
N SER A 257 5.12 -40.97 -18.72
CA SER A 257 5.94 -39.95 -19.41
C SER A 257 5.20 -38.62 -19.55
N VAL A 258 3.90 -38.67 -19.86
CA VAL A 258 3.02 -37.48 -19.89
C VAL A 258 2.94 -36.83 -18.50
N LEU A 259 2.65 -37.61 -17.46
CA LEU A 259 2.51 -37.09 -16.09
C LEU A 259 3.83 -36.45 -15.59
N GLU A 260 4.96 -37.13 -15.81
CA GLU A 260 6.29 -36.62 -15.46
C GLU A 260 6.53 -35.28 -16.15
N LYS A 261 6.22 -35.17 -17.45
CA LYS A 261 6.40 -33.92 -18.18
C LYS A 261 5.52 -32.78 -17.66
N LEU A 262 4.25 -33.05 -17.37
CA LEU A 262 3.31 -32.07 -16.82
C LEU A 262 3.75 -31.59 -15.42
N ILE A 263 4.23 -32.50 -14.56
CA ILE A 263 4.73 -32.15 -13.23
C ILE A 263 6.02 -31.33 -13.34
N SER A 264 6.97 -31.74 -14.20
CA SER A 264 8.21 -30.99 -14.43
C SER A 264 7.94 -29.58 -14.95
N LEU A 265 6.99 -29.43 -15.87
CA LEU A 265 6.52 -28.14 -16.37
C LEU A 265 5.97 -27.28 -15.22
N TYR A 266 5.05 -27.82 -14.42
CA TYR A 266 4.47 -27.12 -13.28
C TYR A 266 5.55 -26.65 -12.27
N ILE A 267 6.47 -27.54 -11.87
CA ILE A 267 7.54 -27.23 -10.93
C ILE A 267 8.41 -26.10 -11.46
N THR A 268 8.78 -26.17 -12.75
CA THR A 268 9.65 -25.19 -13.40
C THR A 268 8.97 -23.82 -13.45
N MET A 269 7.71 -23.76 -13.88
CA MET A 269 6.94 -22.51 -13.92
C MET A 269 6.73 -21.92 -12.54
N ARG A 270 6.30 -22.74 -11.55
CA ARG A 270 6.13 -22.30 -10.16
C ARG A 270 7.44 -21.67 -9.66
N ASN A 271 8.57 -22.34 -9.82
CA ASN A 271 9.83 -21.91 -9.22
C ASN A 271 10.43 -20.65 -9.86
N ARG A 272 9.91 -20.23 -11.02
CA ARG A 272 10.22 -18.94 -11.66
C ARG A 272 9.31 -17.80 -11.20
N ILE A 273 8.20 -18.07 -10.52
CA ILE A 273 7.28 -17.06 -10.02
C ILE A 273 7.67 -16.64 -8.59
N PRO A 274 8.06 -15.36 -8.36
CA PRO A 274 8.38 -14.87 -7.03
C PRO A 274 7.21 -15.00 -6.06
N LEU A 275 7.52 -15.36 -4.82
CA LEU A 275 6.55 -15.26 -3.74
C LEU A 275 6.26 -13.79 -3.45
N LYS A 276 5.02 -13.49 -3.08
CA LYS A 276 4.56 -12.13 -2.80
C LYS A 276 5.51 -11.42 -1.81
N ARG A 277 6.07 -10.26 -2.23
CA ARG A 277 7.05 -9.43 -1.48
C ARG A 277 8.46 -10.01 -1.35
N LYS A 278 8.80 -11.08 -2.07
CA LYS A 278 10.19 -11.54 -2.23
C LYS A 278 10.72 -11.05 -3.57
N ILE A 279 11.96 -10.55 -3.55
CA ILE A 279 12.67 -10.09 -4.75
C ILE A 279 13.15 -11.30 -5.56
N LEU A 280 13.60 -12.35 -4.86
CA LEU A 280 14.08 -13.58 -5.46
C LEU A 280 12.93 -14.56 -5.75
N THR A 281 13.02 -15.23 -6.88
CA THR A 281 12.24 -16.44 -7.17
C THR A 281 12.64 -17.59 -6.23
N PRO A 282 11.80 -18.60 -6.03
CA PRO A 282 12.19 -19.79 -5.27
C PRO A 282 13.48 -20.43 -5.77
N TYR A 283 13.65 -20.55 -7.10
CA TYR A 283 14.87 -21.10 -7.68
C TYR A 283 16.11 -20.28 -7.28
N GLN A 284 16.06 -18.96 -7.48
CA GLN A 284 17.15 -18.06 -7.08
C GLN A 284 17.40 -18.07 -5.57
N GLY A 285 16.35 -18.21 -4.75
CA GLY A 285 16.48 -18.29 -3.30
C GLY A 285 17.22 -19.54 -2.85
N MET A 286 16.97 -20.69 -3.50
CA MET A 286 17.62 -21.96 -3.18
C MET A 286 19.09 -22.01 -3.63
N THR A 287 19.47 -21.21 -4.63
CA THR A 287 20.87 -21.13 -5.09
C THR A 287 21.74 -20.24 -4.20
N VAL A 288 21.16 -19.46 -3.28
CA VAL A 288 21.94 -18.65 -2.34
C VAL A 288 22.48 -19.54 -1.21
N PRO A 289 23.81 -19.66 -1.05
CA PRO A 289 24.37 -20.43 0.06
C PRO A 289 23.97 -19.79 1.39
N THR A 290 23.49 -20.62 2.32
CA THR A 290 23.12 -20.17 3.66
C THR A 290 24.28 -20.46 4.62
N SER A 291 24.77 -19.44 5.32
CA SER A 291 25.82 -19.61 6.32
C SER A 291 25.34 -20.46 7.51
N GLU A 292 26.25 -21.18 8.18
CA GLU A 292 25.90 -21.96 9.37
C GLU A 292 25.27 -21.11 10.47
N SER A 293 25.78 -19.89 10.69
CA SER A 293 25.20 -18.93 11.63
C SER A 293 23.74 -18.60 11.30
N GLN A 294 23.40 -18.38 10.02
CA GLN A 294 22.01 -18.16 9.60
C GLN A 294 21.14 -19.41 9.79
N ARG A 295 21.70 -20.60 9.55
CA ARG A 295 20.99 -21.87 9.79
C ARG A 295 20.69 -22.06 11.27
N ASP A 296 21.63 -21.72 12.15
CA ASP A 296 21.45 -21.84 13.60
C ASP A 296 20.47 -20.79 14.15
N VAL A 297 20.52 -19.55 13.66
CA VAL A 297 19.53 -18.52 13.98
C VAL A 297 18.12 -18.94 13.54
N GLU A 298 17.96 -19.44 12.31
CA GLU A 298 16.64 -19.89 11.85
C GLU A 298 16.20 -21.16 12.58
N ARG A 299 17.11 -22.08 12.91
CA ARG A 299 16.82 -23.27 13.73
C ARG A 299 16.34 -22.87 15.13
N GLN A 300 17.00 -21.89 15.76
CA GLN A 300 16.57 -21.37 17.06
C GLN A 300 15.21 -20.66 16.95
N ARG A 301 15.01 -19.84 15.92
CA ARG A 301 13.71 -19.20 15.65
C ARG A 301 12.59 -20.21 15.43
N LEU A 302 12.85 -21.33 14.75
CA LEU A 302 11.88 -22.41 14.57
C LEU A 302 11.55 -23.07 15.92
N ARG A 303 12.56 -23.28 16.79
CA ARG A 303 12.35 -23.77 18.17
C ARG A 303 11.52 -22.79 18.99
N ASP A 304 11.84 -21.49 18.93
CA ASP A 304 11.11 -20.44 19.63
C ASP A 304 9.67 -20.30 19.11
N HIS A 305 9.45 -20.45 17.79
CA HIS A 305 8.11 -20.47 17.21
C HIS A 305 7.29 -21.68 17.66
N MET A 306 7.93 -22.84 17.83
CA MET A 306 7.27 -24.01 18.43
C MET A 306 6.92 -23.76 19.90
N ALA A 307 7.81 -23.11 20.66
CA ALA A 307 7.58 -22.75 22.06
C ALA A 307 6.49 -21.66 22.23
N ALA A 308 6.45 -20.67 21.33
CA ALA A 308 5.47 -19.58 21.34
C ALA A 308 4.04 -19.99 20.93
N LYS A 309 3.83 -21.25 20.52
CA LYS A 309 2.49 -21.83 20.33
C LYS A 309 1.78 -22.17 21.65
N VAL A 310 2.43 -21.96 22.79
CA VAL A 310 1.75 -21.90 24.09
C VAL A 310 0.87 -20.65 24.10
N ARG A 311 -0.46 -20.84 24.06
CA ARG A 311 -1.43 -19.75 23.89
C ARG A 311 -1.30 -18.73 25.04
N PRO A 312 -1.25 -17.42 24.76
CA PRO A 312 -1.35 -16.39 25.78
C PRO A 312 -2.65 -16.56 26.58
N GLN A 313 -2.61 -16.32 27.89
CA GLN A 313 -3.75 -16.47 28.79
C GLN A 313 -4.98 -15.64 28.32
N ASP A 314 -4.75 -14.49 27.68
CA ASP A 314 -5.80 -13.62 27.12
C ASP A 314 -6.58 -14.26 25.96
N GLU A 315 -5.89 -14.99 25.08
CA GLU A 315 -6.49 -15.69 23.95
C GLU A 315 -7.27 -16.92 24.42
N GLN A 316 -6.78 -17.59 25.47
CA GLN A 316 -7.47 -18.72 26.07
C GLN A 316 -8.85 -18.30 26.61
N VAL A 317 -8.96 -17.15 27.30
CA VAL A 317 -10.24 -16.63 27.80
C VAL A 317 -11.25 -16.41 26.66
N LYS A 318 -10.83 -15.91 25.49
CA LYS A 318 -11.72 -15.72 24.33
C LYS A 318 -12.18 -17.05 23.75
N VAL A 319 -11.28 -18.04 23.68
CA VAL A 319 -11.60 -19.40 23.25
C VAL A 319 -12.55 -20.08 24.22
N ASP A 320 -12.35 -19.93 25.53
CA ASP A 320 -13.23 -20.50 26.55
C ASP A 320 -14.67 -19.95 26.44
N ARG A 321 -14.80 -18.66 26.12
CA ARG A 321 -16.11 -18.04 25.83
C ARG A 321 -16.78 -18.61 24.59
N LEU A 322 -16.03 -18.84 23.51
CA LEU A 322 -16.53 -19.54 22.32
C LEU A 322 -17.04 -20.94 22.68
N TYR A 323 -16.29 -21.69 23.47
CA TYR A 323 -16.70 -23.01 23.95
C TYR A 323 -17.94 -22.93 24.85
N GLY A 324 -18.02 -21.92 25.73
CA GLY A 324 -19.20 -21.63 26.54
C GLY A 324 -20.45 -21.42 25.67
N LEU A 325 -20.35 -20.59 24.62
CA LEU A 325 -21.43 -20.33 23.69
C LEU A 325 -21.87 -21.57 22.90
N ILE A 326 -20.92 -22.37 22.41
CA ILE A 326 -21.20 -23.61 21.69
C ILE A 326 -21.93 -24.61 22.58
N ARG A 327 -21.50 -24.76 23.84
CA ARG A 327 -22.14 -25.64 24.83
C ARG A 327 -23.53 -25.14 25.20
N TYR A 328 -23.67 -23.86 25.55
CA TYR A 328 -24.93 -23.27 25.97
C TYR A 328 -26.02 -23.38 24.89
N HIS A 329 -25.63 -23.23 23.61
CA HIS A 329 -26.54 -23.38 22.49
C HIS A 329 -26.41 -24.73 21.78
N GLU A 330 -25.81 -25.77 22.36
CA GLU A 330 -25.71 -27.12 21.76
C GLU A 330 -25.39 -27.12 20.24
N ILE A 331 -24.49 -26.24 19.81
CA ILE A 331 -24.23 -26.05 18.38
C ILE A 331 -23.38 -27.22 17.92
N LYS A 332 -23.88 -28.01 16.95
CA LYS A 332 -23.08 -29.06 16.31
C LYS A 332 -22.05 -28.41 15.38
N VAL A 333 -20.77 -28.60 15.68
CA VAL A 333 -19.65 -28.00 14.92
C VAL A 333 -18.65 -29.10 14.56
N GLU A 334 -18.27 -29.17 13.29
CA GLU A 334 -17.22 -30.08 12.83
C GLU A 334 -15.84 -29.65 13.37
N PRO A 335 -14.92 -30.59 13.65
CA PRO A 335 -13.62 -30.29 14.25
C PRO A 335 -12.80 -29.23 13.49
N GLU A 336 -12.84 -29.22 12.16
CA GLU A 336 -12.12 -28.24 11.34
C GLU A 336 -12.76 -26.85 11.39
N VAL A 337 -14.10 -26.78 11.49
CA VAL A 337 -14.83 -25.53 11.69
C VAL A 337 -14.55 -24.95 13.08
N LEU A 338 -14.47 -25.81 14.10
CA LEU A 338 -14.12 -25.42 15.46
C LEU A 338 -12.71 -24.86 15.56
N LYS A 339 -11.70 -25.53 14.98
CA LYS A 339 -10.32 -25.01 14.90
C LYS A 339 -10.25 -23.65 14.21
N ARG A 340 -11.03 -23.44 13.16
CA ARG A 340 -11.10 -22.15 12.46
C ARG A 340 -11.76 -21.09 13.34
N ALA A 341 -12.80 -21.44 14.07
CA ALA A 341 -13.49 -20.55 14.99
C ALA A 341 -12.58 -20.12 16.15
N GLU A 342 -11.80 -21.02 16.74
CA GLU A 342 -10.81 -20.71 17.78
C GLU A 342 -9.78 -19.67 17.31
N ARG A 343 -9.23 -19.85 16.11
CA ARG A 343 -8.29 -18.88 15.52
C ARG A 343 -8.95 -17.55 15.22
N SER A 344 -10.21 -17.59 14.78
CA SER A 344 -10.93 -16.39 14.37
C SER A 344 -11.33 -15.53 15.57
N ILE A 345 -11.78 -16.13 16.67
CA ILE A 345 -12.24 -15.37 17.84
C ILE A 345 -11.12 -14.62 18.55
N ALA A 346 -9.87 -15.12 18.48
CA ALA A 346 -8.71 -14.47 19.07
C ALA A 346 -8.48 -13.03 18.54
N ALA A 347 -8.83 -12.77 17.28
CA ALA A 347 -8.61 -11.50 16.60
C ALA A 347 -9.63 -10.39 16.96
N PHE A 348 -10.67 -10.71 17.72
CA PHE A 348 -11.70 -9.74 18.12
C PHE A 348 -11.48 -9.21 19.53
N GLU A 349 -11.96 -8.00 19.78
CA GLU A 349 -11.94 -7.40 21.13
C GLU A 349 -12.90 -8.12 22.08
N LYS A 350 -12.56 -8.20 23.36
CA LYS A 350 -13.38 -8.92 24.36
C LYS A 350 -14.76 -8.31 24.49
N GLU A 351 -14.85 -6.98 24.42
CA GLU A 351 -16.10 -6.23 24.50
C GLU A 351 -16.97 -6.49 23.26
N ALA A 352 -16.34 -6.64 22.08
CA ALA A 352 -17.06 -7.02 20.86
C ALA A 352 -17.60 -8.45 20.95
N ILE A 353 -16.83 -9.38 21.53
CA ILE A 353 -17.28 -10.75 21.80
C ILE A 353 -18.47 -10.73 22.78
N THR A 354 -18.41 -9.99 23.89
CA THR A 354 -19.54 -9.87 24.83
C THR A 354 -20.80 -9.34 24.13
N ALA A 355 -20.69 -8.23 23.42
CA ALA A 355 -21.83 -7.64 22.72
C ALA A 355 -22.39 -8.57 21.64
N ALA A 356 -21.53 -9.36 20.98
CA ALA A 356 -21.95 -10.34 19.99
C ALA A 356 -22.66 -11.53 20.62
N GLU A 357 -22.23 -12.01 21.78
CA GLU A 357 -22.92 -13.07 22.54
C GLU A 357 -24.33 -12.62 22.91
N GLU A 358 -24.49 -11.42 23.49
CA GLU A 358 -25.80 -10.87 23.86
C GLU A 358 -26.72 -10.71 22.64
N ALA A 359 -26.19 -10.18 21.54
CA ALA A 359 -26.93 -10.02 20.30
C ALA A 359 -27.29 -11.37 19.66
N PHE A 360 -26.43 -12.37 19.79
CA PHE A 360 -26.66 -13.72 19.29
C PHE A 360 -27.75 -14.43 20.09
N ILE A 361 -27.73 -14.36 21.42
CA ILE A 361 -28.78 -14.91 22.29
C ILE A 361 -30.14 -14.31 21.91
N LYS A 362 -30.21 -12.97 21.79
CA LYS A 362 -31.44 -12.27 21.33
C LYS A 362 -31.88 -12.73 19.94
N ALA A 363 -30.94 -12.98 19.03
CA ALA A 363 -31.25 -13.39 17.66
C ALA A 363 -31.73 -14.84 17.57
N VAL A 364 -31.15 -15.76 18.35
CA VAL A 364 -31.52 -17.18 18.42
C VAL A 364 -32.89 -17.34 19.09
N ASN A 365 -33.16 -16.61 20.18
CA ASN A 365 -34.46 -16.63 20.85
C ASN A 365 -35.61 -16.17 19.93
N ARG A 366 -35.32 -15.29 18.97
CA ARG A 366 -36.32 -14.84 17.97
C ARG A 366 -36.53 -15.84 16.84
N LYS A 367 -35.47 -16.51 16.37
CA LYS A 367 -35.53 -17.50 15.28
C LYS A 367 -34.48 -18.58 15.50
N ILE A 368 -34.92 -19.79 15.77
CA ILE A 368 -34.04 -20.92 16.09
C ILE A 368 -33.10 -21.30 14.94
N GLU A 369 -33.47 -21.02 13.69
CA GLU A 369 -32.63 -21.25 12.50
C GLU A 369 -31.30 -20.48 12.53
N ARG A 370 -31.23 -19.41 13.33
CA ARG A 370 -30.03 -18.58 13.52
C ARG A 370 -29.03 -19.21 14.50
N LYS A 371 -29.38 -20.34 15.12
CA LYS A 371 -28.55 -21.14 16.04
C LYS A 371 -27.42 -21.87 15.29
N LYS A 372 -26.55 -21.10 14.64
CA LYS A 372 -25.41 -21.59 13.86
C LYS A 372 -24.19 -20.72 14.09
N LEU A 373 -23.02 -21.35 14.22
CA LEU A 373 -21.77 -20.64 14.51
C LEU A 373 -21.38 -19.57 13.47
N PRO A 374 -21.59 -19.76 12.15
CA PRO A 374 -21.34 -18.70 11.17
C PRO A 374 -22.17 -17.44 11.40
N TYR A 375 -23.38 -17.57 11.93
CA TYR A 375 -24.26 -16.44 12.21
C TYR A 375 -23.75 -15.60 13.39
N PHE A 376 -23.23 -16.27 14.44
CA PHE A 376 -22.52 -15.60 15.54
C PHE A 376 -21.33 -14.78 15.04
N PHE A 377 -20.46 -15.35 14.20
CA PHE A 377 -19.33 -14.61 13.63
C PHE A 377 -19.75 -13.46 12.70
N GLY A 378 -20.90 -13.57 12.03
CA GLY A 378 -21.48 -12.47 11.27
C GLY A 378 -21.86 -11.27 12.14
N ILE A 379 -22.47 -11.52 13.29
CA ILE A 379 -22.79 -10.49 14.30
C ILE A 379 -21.51 -9.89 14.87
N LEU A 380 -20.56 -10.74 15.28
CA LEU A 380 -19.28 -10.32 15.87
C LEU A 380 -18.51 -9.39 14.93
N LYS A 381 -18.44 -9.76 13.64
CA LYS A 381 -17.78 -8.94 12.62
C LYS A 381 -18.45 -7.57 12.43
N ARG A 382 -19.78 -7.53 12.44
CA ARG A 382 -20.53 -6.27 12.31
C ARG A 382 -20.27 -5.36 13.52
N ILE A 383 -20.36 -5.90 14.73
CA ILE A 383 -20.15 -5.13 15.97
C ILE A 383 -18.71 -4.61 16.05
N GLN A 384 -17.70 -5.44 15.73
CA GLN A 384 -16.31 -4.98 15.69
C GLN A 384 -16.13 -3.85 14.65
N GLN A 385 -16.75 -3.98 13.47
CA GLN A 385 -16.68 -2.94 12.44
C GLN A 385 -17.33 -1.63 12.89
N GLU A 386 -18.49 -1.69 13.56
CA GLU A 386 -19.15 -0.52 14.13
C GLU A 386 -18.26 0.18 15.17
N LYS A 387 -17.62 -0.59 16.04
CA LYS A 387 -16.66 -0.06 17.04
C LYS A 387 -15.42 0.56 16.39
N ASP A 388 -14.86 -0.09 15.37
CA ASP A 388 -13.71 0.42 14.62
C ASP A 388 -14.06 1.73 13.88
N ASP A 389 -15.23 1.79 13.25
CA ASP A 389 -15.72 2.98 12.55
C ASP A 389 -16.04 4.11 13.52
N GLU A 390 -16.60 3.81 14.69
CA GLU A 390 -16.82 4.79 15.75
C GLU A 390 -15.51 5.32 16.32
N ALA A 391 -14.53 4.45 16.60
CA ALA A 391 -13.20 4.85 17.05
C ALA A 391 -12.52 5.77 16.03
N TYR A 392 -12.62 5.43 14.74
CA TYR A 392 -12.10 6.27 13.66
C TYR A 392 -12.87 7.59 13.51
N ARG A 393 -14.20 7.58 13.67
CA ARG A 393 -15.02 8.80 13.67
C ARG A 393 -14.66 9.71 14.83
N ARG A 394 -14.52 9.16 16.05
CA ARG A 394 -14.05 9.89 17.24
C ARG A 394 -12.67 10.50 16.98
N TYR A 395 -11.73 9.74 16.42
CA TYR A 395 -10.42 10.28 16.01
C TYR A 395 -10.54 11.46 15.03
N CYS A 396 -11.38 11.35 14.00
CA CYS A 396 -11.57 12.42 13.03
C CYS A 396 -12.24 13.66 13.66
N TYR A 397 -13.31 13.45 14.42
CA TYR A 397 -14.06 14.48 15.15
C TYR A 397 -13.14 15.26 16.08
N GLN A 398 -12.34 14.55 16.88
CA GLN A 398 -11.39 15.15 17.83
C GLN A 398 -10.30 16.00 17.16
N ARG A 399 -10.00 15.77 15.88
CA ARG A 399 -8.87 16.41 15.18
C ARG A 399 -9.31 17.53 14.22
N HIS A 400 -10.51 17.44 13.65
CA HIS A 400 -10.90 18.25 12.50
C HIS A 400 -12.36 18.75 12.56
N ASN A 401 -13.06 18.57 13.68
CA ASN A 401 -14.39 19.17 13.85
C ASN A 401 -14.29 20.70 13.97
N GLU A 402 -15.13 21.40 13.22
CA GLU A 402 -15.11 22.86 13.10
C GLU A 402 -15.47 23.56 14.42
N GLU A 403 -16.51 23.12 15.12
CA GLU A 403 -16.98 23.72 16.38
C GLU A 403 -15.98 23.52 17.51
N VAL A 404 -15.39 22.32 17.61
CA VAL A 404 -14.33 22.04 18.59
C VAL A 404 -13.12 22.94 18.34
N MET A 405 -12.71 23.11 17.08
CA MET A 405 -11.60 24.01 16.72
C MET A 405 -11.94 25.47 17.01
N LEU A 406 -13.19 25.91 16.78
CA LEU A 406 -13.64 27.28 17.05
C LEU A 406 -13.75 27.59 18.54
N ASN A 407 -14.28 26.68 19.34
CA ASN A 407 -14.38 26.87 20.80
C ASN A 407 -12.99 26.94 21.44
N LEU A 408 -12.04 26.13 20.97
CA LEU A 408 -10.63 26.22 21.39
C LEU A 408 -9.97 27.54 20.97
N GLN A 409 -10.35 28.11 19.82
CA GLN A 409 -9.84 29.40 19.35
C GLN A 409 -10.43 30.58 20.14
N ARG A 410 -11.73 30.52 20.48
CA ARG A 410 -12.43 31.54 21.30
C ARG A 410 -11.91 31.58 22.73
N GLN A 411 -11.75 30.42 23.38
CA GLN A 411 -11.15 30.31 24.71
C GLN A 411 -9.72 30.87 24.78
N GLN A 412 -9.02 31.01 23.65
CA GLN A 412 -7.68 31.59 23.59
C GLN A 412 -7.66 33.09 23.24
N GLN A 413 -8.72 33.62 22.65
CA GLN A 413 -8.88 35.06 22.37
C GLN A 413 -9.47 35.82 23.56
N GLU A 414 -10.22 35.13 24.44
CA GLU A 414 -10.81 35.71 25.65
C GLU A 414 -9.85 35.82 26.85
N ASP A 415 -8.58 35.40 26.73
CA ASP A 415 -7.60 35.53 27.81
C ASP A 415 -6.45 36.49 27.45
N PRO A 416 -6.65 37.81 27.61
CA PRO A 416 -5.58 38.80 27.49
C PRO A 416 -4.78 38.82 28.79
N GLN A 417 -3.99 37.79 29.05
CA GLN A 417 -3.01 37.85 30.14
C GLN A 417 -1.59 38.05 29.63
N SER A 418 -0.88 38.95 30.30
CA SER A 418 0.54 39.22 30.11
C SER A 418 1.38 37.95 30.35
N PRO A 419 2.54 37.82 29.69
CA PRO A 419 3.43 36.68 29.89
C PRO A 419 3.92 36.68 31.35
N SER A 420 3.53 35.64 32.10
CA SER A 420 3.96 35.38 33.49
C SER A 420 4.34 33.90 33.66
N VAL A 421 5.10 33.59 34.71
CA VAL A 421 5.56 32.21 34.97
C VAL A 421 4.36 31.30 35.23
N GLU A 422 3.38 31.80 35.98
CA GLU A 422 2.14 31.11 36.34
C GLU A 422 1.30 30.78 35.10
N ASN A 423 1.20 31.72 34.16
CA ASN A 423 0.42 31.53 32.94
C ASN A 423 1.09 30.56 31.96
N ILE A 424 2.41 30.62 31.84
CA ILE A 424 3.19 29.67 31.03
C ILE A 424 3.06 28.26 31.61
N LEU A 425 3.16 28.11 32.93
CA LEU A 425 2.98 26.82 33.59
C LEU A 425 1.56 26.30 33.43
N SER A 426 0.54 27.15 33.54
CA SER A 426 -0.86 26.77 33.26
C SER A 426 -1.01 26.21 31.84
N MET A 427 -0.41 26.84 30.83
CA MET A 427 -0.42 26.33 29.44
C MET A 427 0.29 24.98 29.31
N LEU A 428 1.44 24.80 29.97
CA LEU A 428 2.18 23.54 29.93
C LEU A 428 1.47 22.41 30.68
N VAL A 429 0.80 22.74 31.79
CA VAL A 429 -0.09 21.82 32.51
C VAL A 429 -1.24 21.38 31.63
N GLN A 430 -1.88 22.31 30.93
CA GLN A 430 -2.91 21.98 29.95
C GLN A 430 -2.34 21.13 28.81
N ALA A 431 -1.13 21.41 28.31
CA ALA A 431 -0.49 20.63 27.27
C ALA A 431 -0.22 19.18 27.69
N VAL A 432 0.22 18.97 28.94
CA VAL A 432 0.54 17.63 29.45
C VAL A 432 -0.72 16.85 29.83
N LYS A 433 -1.76 17.53 30.33
CA LYS A 433 -3.07 16.93 30.64
C LYS A 433 -3.96 16.73 29.42
N ALA A 434 -3.74 17.48 28.34
CA ALA A 434 -4.55 17.37 27.13
C ALA A 434 -4.41 15.98 26.50
N SER A 435 -5.53 15.39 26.11
CA SER A 435 -5.57 14.18 25.29
C SER A 435 -5.27 14.47 23.81
N PHE A 436 -5.33 15.73 23.38
CA PHE A 436 -5.28 16.14 21.98
C PHE A 436 -3.93 16.73 21.56
N GLN A 437 -3.26 16.10 20.59
CA GLN A 437 -1.92 16.48 20.11
C GLN A 437 -1.83 17.94 19.59
N PHE A 438 -2.87 18.44 18.91
CA PHE A 438 -2.91 19.83 18.43
C PHE A 438 -2.92 20.84 19.58
N VAL A 439 -3.68 20.56 20.65
CA VAL A 439 -3.71 21.40 21.87
C VAL A 439 -2.34 21.38 22.54
N LYS A 440 -1.68 20.22 22.60
CA LYS A 440 -0.30 20.11 23.11
C LYS A 440 0.66 21.00 22.33
N GLU A 441 0.69 20.84 21.01
CA GLU A 441 1.63 21.54 20.14
C GLU A 441 1.43 23.06 20.16
N LEU A 442 0.18 23.51 20.22
CA LEU A 442 -0.15 24.94 20.26
C LEU A 442 0.17 25.56 21.61
N ALA A 443 -0.18 24.89 22.72
CA ALA A 443 0.15 25.34 24.07
C ALA A 443 1.67 25.39 24.29
N ILE A 444 2.41 24.38 23.83
CA ILE A 444 3.89 24.36 23.84
C ILE A 444 4.45 25.54 23.04
N ARG A 445 3.88 25.85 21.87
CA ARG A 445 4.35 26.98 21.03
C ARG A 445 4.14 28.33 21.72
N LYS A 446 2.97 28.57 22.31
CA LYS A 446 2.66 29.83 23.00
C LYS A 446 3.46 29.96 24.30
N ALA A 447 3.57 28.88 25.08
CA ALA A 447 4.42 28.81 26.27
C ALA A 447 5.89 29.14 25.94
N ARG A 448 6.41 28.60 24.84
CA ARG A 448 7.76 28.90 24.35
C ARG A 448 7.93 30.37 23.97
N GLN A 449 6.98 30.94 23.23
CA GLN A 449 7.02 32.36 22.87
C GLN A 449 7.04 33.25 24.11
N TRP A 450 6.15 33.00 25.06
CA TRP A 450 6.08 33.78 26.31
C TRP A 450 7.27 33.57 27.23
N THR A 451 7.89 32.40 27.21
CA THR A 451 9.16 32.17 27.91
C THR A 451 10.27 33.02 27.31
N PHE A 452 10.31 33.17 25.98
CA PHE A 452 11.27 34.08 25.33
C PHE A 452 11.00 35.55 25.64
N GLU A 453 9.72 35.98 25.66
CA GLU A 453 9.34 37.34 26.05
C GLU A 453 9.70 37.64 27.53
N LEU A 454 9.51 36.68 28.43
CA LEU A 454 9.96 36.80 29.82
C LEU A 454 11.48 36.80 29.94
N MET A 455 12.19 35.98 29.18
CA MET A 455 13.66 35.98 29.18
C MET A 455 14.22 37.35 28.77
N ALA A 456 13.57 38.05 27.85
CA ALA A 456 14.00 39.40 27.43
C ALA A 456 13.87 40.46 28.55
N SER A 457 13.00 40.24 29.54
CA SER A 457 12.78 41.17 30.67
C SER A 457 13.58 40.82 31.93
N TYR A 458 14.30 39.69 31.96
CA TYR A 458 15.09 39.24 33.13
C TYR A 458 16.60 39.35 32.85
N HIS A 459 17.34 39.97 33.78
CA HIS A 459 18.81 40.11 33.67
C HIS A 459 19.59 38.80 33.93
N SER A 460 18.96 37.78 34.53
CA SER A 460 19.58 36.47 34.77
C SER A 460 18.61 35.32 34.47
N PRO A 461 18.95 34.42 33.53
CA PRO A 461 18.17 33.20 33.25
C PRO A 461 18.01 32.30 34.48
N GLY A 462 18.95 32.33 35.43
CA GLY A 462 18.91 31.52 36.65
C GLY A 462 17.79 31.93 37.60
N ALA A 463 17.48 33.22 37.70
CA ALA A 463 16.39 33.72 38.54
C ALA A 463 15.02 33.30 37.98
N LEU A 464 14.86 33.32 36.66
CA LEU A 464 13.65 32.85 35.98
C LEU A 464 13.49 31.33 36.12
N LYS A 465 14.57 30.56 35.94
CA LYS A 465 14.57 29.11 36.12
C LYS A 465 14.16 28.70 37.55
N LYS A 466 14.64 29.42 38.56
CA LYS A 466 14.23 29.22 39.96
C LYS A 466 12.73 29.48 40.15
N ARG A 467 12.18 30.55 39.58
CA ARG A 467 10.73 30.85 39.63
C ARG A 467 9.87 29.75 39.00
N PHE A 468 10.28 29.21 37.84
CA PHE A 468 9.59 28.07 37.23
C PHE A 468 9.65 26.82 38.12
N SER A 469 10.79 26.55 38.75
CA SER A 469 10.95 25.41 39.67
C SER A 469 10.04 25.54 40.88
N ASP A 470 10.04 26.71 41.52
CA ASP A 470 9.25 26.99 42.72
C ASP A 470 7.74 26.91 42.42
N ALA A 471 7.30 27.50 41.30
CA ALA A 471 5.91 27.46 40.89
C ALA A 471 5.44 26.04 40.48
N LEU A 472 6.28 25.25 39.78
CA LEU A 472 5.98 23.86 39.45
C LEU A 472 5.97 22.94 40.69
N GLY A 473 6.82 23.23 41.67
CA GLY A 473 6.82 22.58 42.98
C GLY A 473 5.48 22.72 43.69
N ASN A 474 4.90 23.93 43.64
CA ASN A 474 3.64 24.29 44.29
C ASN A 474 2.36 23.73 43.62
N CYS A 475 2.45 23.20 42.39
CA CYS A 475 1.32 22.54 41.74
C CYS A 475 1.03 21.17 42.37
N LYS A 476 0.00 21.06 43.23
CA LYS A 476 -0.38 19.79 43.90
C LYS A 476 -1.11 18.81 42.97
N ASP A 477 -1.70 19.30 41.88
CA ASP A 477 -2.58 18.52 40.99
C ASP A 477 -1.86 17.81 39.82
N LEU A 478 -0.55 17.55 39.96
CA LEU A 478 0.29 16.94 38.92
C LEU A 478 1.03 15.72 39.45
N SER A 479 1.07 14.64 38.67
CA SER A 479 1.93 13.49 38.99
C SER A 479 3.41 13.81 38.79
N HIS A 480 4.30 13.01 39.38
CA HIS A 480 5.75 13.19 39.25
C HIS A 480 6.19 13.19 37.77
N ASP A 481 5.73 12.22 36.98
CA ASP A 481 5.97 12.16 35.53
C ASP A 481 5.50 13.40 34.77
N GLN A 482 4.36 13.97 35.16
CA GLN A 482 3.84 15.18 34.53
C GLN A 482 4.71 16.40 34.84
N LYS A 483 5.19 16.53 36.10
CA LYS A 483 6.12 17.59 36.50
C LYS A 483 7.44 17.48 35.75
N THR A 484 8.00 16.27 35.63
CA THR A 484 9.24 16.03 34.88
C THR A 484 9.12 16.45 33.41
N ARG A 485 8.04 16.06 32.72
CA ARG A 485 7.81 16.46 31.33
C ARG A 485 7.65 17.97 31.15
N ILE A 486 6.97 18.65 32.08
CA ILE A 486 6.84 20.11 32.03
C ILE A 486 8.21 20.76 32.24
N TRP A 487 9.01 20.24 33.17
CA TRP A 487 10.35 20.75 33.44
C TRP A 487 11.29 20.59 32.25
N GLU A 488 11.30 19.43 31.59
CA GLU A 488 12.06 19.19 30.36
C GLU A 488 11.71 20.19 29.26
N LEU A 489 10.42 20.53 29.09
CA LEU A 489 9.98 21.53 28.12
C LEU A 489 10.49 22.95 28.49
N VAL A 490 10.42 23.34 29.76
CA VAL A 490 10.94 24.62 30.23
C VAL A 490 12.46 24.72 30.00
N GLU A 491 13.22 23.66 30.31
CA GLU A 491 14.66 23.62 30.06
C GLU A 491 14.98 23.70 28.56
N GLN A 492 14.20 23.04 27.71
CA GLN A 492 14.34 23.14 26.25
C GLN A 492 14.08 24.56 25.74
N PHE A 493 13.13 25.30 26.32
CA PHE A 493 12.86 26.67 25.92
C PHE A 493 14.00 27.62 26.34
N MET A 494 14.61 27.39 27.50
CA MET A 494 15.68 28.24 28.04
C MET A 494 17.09 27.88 27.52
N SER A 495 17.28 26.71 26.90
CA SER A 495 18.59 26.21 26.46
C SER A 495 18.96 26.53 25.00
N THR A 496 18.08 27.18 24.21
CA THR A 496 18.43 27.56 22.84
C THR A 496 19.46 28.69 22.81
N LYS A 497 20.72 28.32 22.58
CA LYS A 497 21.77 29.25 22.12
C LYS A 497 21.27 30.00 20.88
N THR A 498 21.43 31.31 20.94
CA THR A 498 21.32 32.27 19.85
C THR A 498 22.09 31.76 18.62
N THR A 499 21.37 31.30 17.60
CA THR A 499 21.87 31.32 16.21
C THR A 499 21.42 32.65 15.63
N ALA A 500 21.99 33.72 16.17
CA ALA A 500 21.98 35.02 15.53
C ALA A 500 23.23 35.11 14.65
N GLU A 501 23.02 35.63 13.45
CA GLU A 501 24.00 35.92 12.42
C GLU A 501 25.23 36.63 13.02
N SER A 502 26.39 35.98 12.97
CA SER A 502 27.67 36.66 13.10
C SER A 502 28.15 37.04 11.70
N VAL A 503 27.62 38.15 11.19
CA VAL A 503 28.37 38.99 10.24
C VAL A 503 29.30 39.85 11.07
N THR A 504 30.56 39.47 11.17
CA THR A 504 31.66 40.45 11.30
C THR A 504 32.95 39.83 10.80
N GLN A 505 33.51 40.49 9.79
CA GLN A 505 34.88 40.36 9.30
C GLN A 505 35.88 40.40 10.45
N PHE A 506 37.03 39.74 10.31
CA PHE A 506 38.34 40.39 10.44
C PHE A 506 39.42 39.54 9.76
N SER A 507 40.16 40.24 8.90
CA SER A 507 41.59 40.14 8.52
C SER A 507 42.14 38.83 7.95
#